data_AF-A0A1Q7GT11-F1
#
_entry.id   AF-A0A1Q7GT11-F1
#
_cell.length_a   1.000
_cell.length_b   1.000
_cell.length_c   1.000
_cell.angle_alpha   90.00
_cell.angle_beta   90.00
_cell.angle_gamma   90.00
#
_symmetry.space_group_name_H-M   'P 1'
#
loop_
_entity.id
_entity.type
_entity.pdbx_description
1 polymer ?
#
loop_
_entity_poly.entity_id
_entity_poly.type
_entity_poly.pdbx_seq_one_letter_code
_entity_poly.pdbx_strand_id
1 'polypeptide(L)' 'MSEGKVGFAWGAAVGPAVARATTVKLENGVLIVETTSAQWTREVKRASPVILKRLQSLLGEDAVTSITVRS' A
#
# COMPACT_ATOMS: atom_id res chain seq x y z
N MET A 1 4.83 -1.15 14.19
CA MET A 1 4.09 -2.15 13.39
C MET A 1 5.10 -3.11 12.76
N SER A 2 4.86 -4.41 12.69
CA SER A 2 5.80 -5.34 12.03
C SER A 2 5.62 -5.31 10.50
N GLU A 3 6.71 -5.55 9.76
CA GLU A 3 6.71 -5.59 8.29
C GLU A 3 5.75 -6.66 7.75
N GLY A 4 5.74 -7.85 8.35
CA GLY A 4 4.85 -8.94 7.95
C GLY A 4 3.35 -8.59 8.05
N LYS A 5 2.95 -7.83 9.09
CA LYS A 5 1.55 -7.38 9.23
C LYS A 5 1.16 -6.37 8.16
N VAL A 6 2.07 -5.45 7.83
CA VAL A 6 1.86 -4.46 6.76
C VAL A 6 1.75 -5.15 5.40
N GLY A 7 2.67 -6.09 5.11
CA GLY A 7 2.64 -6.87 3.87
C GLY A 7 1.36 -7.70 3.71
N PHE A 8 0.89 -8.33 4.78
CA PHE A 8 -0.37 -9.08 4.78
C PHE A 8 -1.59 -8.18 4.49
N ALA A 9 -1.69 -7.05 5.19
CA ALA A 9 -2.79 -6.09 4.99
C ALA A 9 -2.76 -5.46 3.59
N TRP A 10 -1.57 -5.16 3.06
CA TRP A 10 -1.39 -4.71 1.68
C TRP A 10 -1.95 -5.74 0.70
N GLY A 11 -1.51 -7.00 0.79
CA GLY A 11 -1.99 -8.07 -0.08
C GLY A 11 -3.51 -8.25 -0.05
N ALA A 12 -4.11 -8.17 1.14
CA ALA A 12 -5.56 -8.22 1.31
C ALA A 12 -6.29 -7.01 0.67
N ALA A 13 -5.71 -5.81 0.76
CA ALA A 13 -6.33 -4.58 0.24
C ALA A 13 -6.28 -4.48 -1.30
N VAL A 14 -5.20 -4.97 -1.93
CA VAL A 14 -4.93 -4.75 -3.37
C VAL A 14 -5.07 -6.01 -4.23
N GLY A 15 -5.07 -7.19 -3.63
CA GLY A 15 -5.12 -8.47 -4.33
C GLY A 15 -3.78 -8.91 -4.93
N PRO A 16 -3.70 -10.15 -5.43
CA PRO A 16 -2.43 -10.82 -5.72
C PRO A 16 -1.66 -10.21 -6.89
N ALA A 17 -2.32 -9.59 -7.87
CA ALA A 17 -1.64 -9.01 -9.03
C ALA A 17 -0.82 -7.77 -8.62
N VAL A 18 -1.46 -6.82 -7.94
CA VAL A 18 -0.79 -5.60 -7.44
C VAL A 18 0.25 -5.98 -6.38
N ALA A 19 -0.07 -6.89 -5.46
CA ALA A 19 0.87 -7.30 -4.42
C ALA A 19 2.19 -7.85 -4.98
N ARG A 20 2.17 -8.58 -6.10
CA ARG A 20 3.38 -9.07 -6.79
C ARG A 20 4.14 -7.98 -7.54
N ALA A 21 3.45 -6.94 -7.96
CA ALA A 21 4.04 -5.84 -8.71
C ALA A 21 4.60 -4.72 -7.81
N THR A 22 4.56 -4.90 -6.49
CA THR A 22 4.92 -3.86 -5.54
C THR A 22 5.69 -4.37 -4.33
N THR A 23 6.57 -3.53 -3.81
CA THR A 23 7.16 -3.68 -2.46
C THR A 23 6.64 -2.56 -1.58
N VAL A 24 6.34 -2.85 -0.30
CA VAL A 24 5.79 -1.86 0.62
C VAL A 24 6.59 -1.73 1.91
N LYS A 25 6.70 -0.50 2.41
CA LYS A 25 7.30 -0.18 3.70
C LYS A 25 6.47 0.88 4.40
N LEU A 26 6.20 0.70 5.69
CA LEU A 26 5.50 1.69 6.51
C LEU A 26 6.51 2.51 7.30
N GLU A 27 6.51 3.83 7.11
CA GLU A 27 7.36 4.77 7.84
C GLU A 27 6.51 5.93 8.36
N ASN A 28 6.45 6.13 9.68
CA ASN A 28 5.76 7.25 10.32
C ASN A 28 4.32 7.49 9.82
N GLY A 29 3.56 6.41 9.61
CA GLY A 29 2.18 6.47 9.10
C GLY A 29 2.06 6.59 7.58
N VAL A 30 3.16 6.75 6.84
CA VAL A 30 3.18 6.79 5.38
C VAL A 30 3.51 5.41 4.84
N LEU A 31 2.60 4.82 4.07
CA LEU A 31 2.90 3.61 3.32
C LEU A 31 3.63 3.98 2.03
N ILE A 32 4.90 3.64 1.95
CA ILE A 32 5.73 3.78 0.77
C ILE A 32 5.51 2.54 -0.10
N VAL A 33 5.10 2.75 -1.34
CA VAL A 33 4.85 1.71 -2.34
C VAL A 33 5.81 1.89 -3.50
N GLU A 34 6.71 0.93 -3.69
CA GLU A 34 7.58 0.82 -4.85
C GLU A 34 6.92 -0.09 -5.87
N THR A 35 6.90 0.32 -7.13
CA THR A 35 6.24 -0.42 -8.21
C THR A 35 7.25 -0.87 -9.26
N THR A 36 7.06 -2.05 -9.85
CA THR A 36 7.99 -2.58 -10.87
C THR A 36 7.97 -1.86 -12.22
N SER A 37 6.97 -1.02 -12.49
CA SER A 37 6.87 -0.26 -13.74
C SER A 37 6.01 1.00 -13.62
N ALA A 38 6.19 1.94 -14.55
CA ALA A 38 5.39 3.15 -14.64
C ALA A 38 3.88 2.88 -14.88
N GLN A 39 3.52 1.73 -15.48
CA GLN A 39 2.13 1.32 -15.60
C GLN A 39 1.53 1.06 -14.22
N TRP A 40 2.20 0.23 -13.41
CA TRP A 40 1.77 -0.06 -12.04
C TRP A 40 1.77 1.20 -11.17
N THR A 41 2.74 2.11 -11.35
CA THR A 41 2.72 3.41 -10.68
C THR A 41 1.41 4.16 -10.93
N ARG A 42 0.94 4.23 -12.18
CA ARG A 42 -0.31 4.93 -12.53
C ARG A 42 -1.53 4.23 -11.97
N GLU A 43 -1.57 2.90 -12.04
CA GLU A 43 -2.69 2.10 -11.53
C GLU A 43 -2.82 2.22 -10.01
N VAL A 44 -1.71 2.05 -9.28
CA VAL A 44 -1.69 2.19 -7.81
C VAL A 44 -2.03 3.62 -7.40
N LYS A 45 -1.45 4.65 -8.03
CA LYS A 45 -1.79 6.06 -7.73
C LYS A 45 -3.27 6.35 -7.91
N ARG A 46 -3.89 5.84 -8.98
CA ARG A 46 -5.33 5.99 -9.23
C ARG A 46 -6.17 5.33 -8.15
N ALA A 47 -5.75 4.15 -7.68
CA ALA A 47 -6.47 3.38 -6.68
C ALA A 47 -6.17 3.80 -5.22
N SER A 48 -5.13 4.61 -4.98
CA SER A 48 -4.66 4.99 -3.63
C SER A 48 -5.76 5.41 -2.65
N PRO A 49 -6.77 6.23 -3.00
CA PRO A 49 -7.82 6.60 -2.04
C PRO A 49 -8.64 5.41 -1.54
N VAL A 50 -8.92 4.43 -2.41
CA VAL A 50 -9.67 3.21 -2.04
C VAL A 50 -8.78 2.26 -1.24
N ILE A 51 -7.52 2.12 -1.65
CA ILE A 51 -6.55 1.27 -0.96
C ILE A 51 -6.29 1.80 0.45
N LEU A 52 -6.14 3.12 0.61
CA LEU A 52 -5.93 3.75 1.91
C LEU A 52 -7.07 3.44 2.88
N LYS A 53 -8.33 3.62 2.45
CA LYS A 53 -9.50 3.30 3.29
C LYS A 53 -9.51 1.83 3.74
N ARG A 54 -9.15 0.90 2.85
CA ARG A 54 -9.05 -0.52 3.18
C ARG A 54 -7.93 -0.78 4.19
N LEU A 55 -6.76 -0.21 3.98
CA LEU A 55 -5.64 -0.34 4.92
C LEU A 55 -5.99 0.22 6.30
N GLN A 56 -6.65 1.38 6.35
CA GLN A 56 -7.12 1.98 7.60
C GLN A 56 -8.14 1.09 8.31
N SER A 57 -9.05 0.42 7.59
CA SER A 57 -9.97 -0.55 8.19
C SER A 57 -9.26 -1.79 8.77
N LEU A 58 -8.09 -2.17 8.24
CA LEU A 58 -7.33 -3.35 8.67
C LEU A 58 -6.28 -3.03 9.74
N LEU A 59 -5.72 -1.83 9.72
CA LEU A 59 -4.56 -1.44 10.53
C LEU A 59 -4.85 -0.31 11.53
N GLY A 60 -5.94 0.43 11.35
CA GLY A 60 -6.29 1.65 12.08
C GLY A 60 -5.96 2.92 11.28
N GLU A 61 -6.80 3.95 11.45
CA GLU A 61 -6.65 5.25 10.75
C GLU A 61 -5.35 5.97 11.11
N ASP A 62 -4.90 5.85 12.37
CA ASP A 62 -3.65 6.45 12.85
C ASP A 62 -2.41 5.66 12.42
N ALA A 63 -2.58 4.38 12.04
CA ALA A 63 -1.47 3.52 11.66
C ALA A 63 -1.01 3.75 10.23
N VAL A 64 -1.93 4.09 9.32
CA VAL A 64 -1.65 4.45 7.93
C VAL A 64 -2.45 5.68 7.57
N THR A 65 -1.77 6.82 7.51
CA THR A 65 -2.36 8.13 7.27
C THR A 65 -2.31 8.53 5.79
N SER A 66 -1.36 7.99 5.02
CA SER A 66 -1.20 8.28 3.60
C SER A 66 -0.45 7.18 2.83
N ILE A 67 -0.52 7.25 1.50
CA ILE A 67 0.22 6.37 0.57
C ILE A 67 1.08 7.23 -0.35
N THR A 68 2.37 6.91 -0.42
CA THR A 68 3.30 7.48 -1.42
C THR A 68 3.71 6.41 -2.41
N VAL A 69 3.51 6.66 -3.70
CA VAL A 69 3.84 5.71 -4.77
C VAL A 69 5.03 6.21 -5.58
N ARG A 70 6.09 5.42 -5.65
CA ARG A 70 7.32 5.69 -6.41
C ARG A 70 7.69 4.53 -7.34
N SER A 71 8.37 4.86 -8.43
CA SER A 71 8.92 3.93 -9.42
C SER A 71 10.40 3.69 -9.16
#